data_AF-A0A9N6Z0X1-F1
#
_entry.id   AF-A0A9N6Z0X1-F1
#
_cell.length_a   1.000
_cell.length_b   1.000
_cell.length_c   1.000
_cell.angle_alpha   90.00
_cell.angle_beta   90.00
_cell.angle_gamma   90.00
#
_symmetry.space_group_name_H-M   'P 1'
#
loop_
_entity.id
_entity.type
_entity.pdbx_description
1 polymer ?
#
loop_
_entity_poly.entity_id
_entity_poly.type
_entity_poly.pdbx_seq_one_letter_code
_entity_poly.pdbx_strand_id
1 'polypeptide(L)'
;MSPPVSAPYGWKQDSEPPAIEDVEKSRDDSPEPYEVDIDERRVVSAYCCTCGEETTLFLEVGEDSPWEHDEQHPSHMIDYWREA
;
A
#
# COMPACT_ATOMS: atom_id res chain seq x y z
N MET A 1 39.94 -5.36 40.47
CA MET A 1 40.69 -4.86 39.30
C MET A 1 40.50 -5.87 38.19
N SER A 2 39.69 -5.56 37.18
CA SER A 2 39.47 -6.47 36.04
C SER A 2 40.61 -6.30 35.03
N PRO A 3 41.13 -7.39 34.43
CA PRO A 3 42.22 -7.28 33.46
C PRO A 3 41.73 -6.66 32.14
N PRO A 4 42.62 -6.00 31.36
CA PRO A 4 42.26 -5.45 30.07
C PRO A 4 42.01 -6.59 29.06
N VAL A 5 40.81 -6.62 28.49
CA VAL A 5 40.46 -7.52 27.38
C VAL A 5 41.32 -7.13 26.18
N SER A 6 42.31 -7.95 25.85
CA SER A 6 43.08 -7.83 24.61
C SER A 6 42.31 -8.53 23.49
N ALA A 7 41.86 -7.76 22.50
CA ALA A 7 41.25 -8.32 21.29
C ALA A 7 42.30 -9.15 20.51
N PRO A 8 42.00 -10.38 20.09
CA PRO A 8 43.02 -11.36 19.66
C PRO A 8 43.53 -11.19 18.21
N TYR A 9 43.11 -10.18 17.46
CA TYR A 9 43.51 -9.99 16.07
C TYR A 9 43.95 -8.55 15.83
N GLY A 10 45.08 -8.40 15.13
CA GLY A 10 45.87 -7.17 14.97
C GLY A 10 45.18 -6.01 14.26
N TRP A 11 44.11 -5.49 14.84
CA TRP A 11 43.61 -4.16 14.56
C TRP A 11 44.63 -3.13 15.04
N LYS A 12 45.22 -2.37 14.13
CA LYS A 12 45.95 -1.15 14.51
C LYS A 12 44.89 -0.08 14.76
N GLN A 13 44.91 0.55 15.93
CA GLN A 13 44.01 1.65 16.30
C GLN A 13 44.11 2.89 15.38
N ASP A 14 45.03 2.90 14.41
CA ASP A 14 45.36 4.03 13.55
C ASP A 14 44.77 3.94 12.12
N SER A 15 43.94 2.94 11.83
CA SER A 15 43.23 2.90 10.55
C SER A 15 41.95 3.72 10.68
N GLU A 16 42.06 5.01 10.36
CA GLU A 16 40.89 5.83 10.07
C GLU A 16 40.05 5.05 9.02
N PRO A 17 38.79 4.70 9.32
CA PRO A 17 37.95 4.03 8.33
C PRO A 17 37.87 4.96 7.11
N PRO A 18 37.88 4.40 5.88
CA PRO A 18 37.71 5.24 4.69
C PRO A 18 36.45 6.09 4.88
N ALA A 19 36.54 7.37 4.54
CA ALA A 19 35.40 8.27 4.57
C ALA A 19 34.25 7.57 3.82
N ILE A 20 33.15 7.32 4.53
CA ILE A 20 31.94 6.82 3.88
C ILE A 20 31.54 7.91 2.88
N GLU A 21 31.63 7.60 1.59
CA GLU A 21 31.05 8.45 0.57
C GLU A 21 29.55 8.55 0.88
N ASP A 22 29.06 9.77 1.05
CA ASP A 22 27.64 10.03 1.24
C ASP A 22 26.93 9.45 0.02
N VAL A 23 26.26 8.30 0.21
CA VAL A 23 25.43 7.73 -0.84
C VAL A 23 24.34 8.76 -1.10
N GLU A 24 24.37 9.40 -2.26
CA GLU A 24 23.29 10.30 -2.67
C GLU A 24 22.03 9.45 -2.73
N LYS A 25 21.23 9.54 -1.68
CA LYS A 25 19.92 8.91 -1.60
C LYS A 25 19.06 9.67 -2.60
N SER A 26 19.09 9.24 -3.85
CA SER A 26 18.13 9.64 -4.86
C SER A 26 16.77 9.49 -4.22
N ARG A 27 16.14 10.63 -3.93
CA ARG A 27 14.85 10.68 -3.27
C ARG A 27 13.87 10.04 -4.22
N ASP A 28 13.53 8.79 -3.94
CA ASP A 28 12.38 8.16 -4.56
C ASP A 28 11.18 9.01 -4.15
N ASP A 29 10.61 9.73 -5.13
CA ASP A 29 9.47 10.62 -4.90
C ASP A 29 8.16 9.83 -4.86
N SER A 30 8.23 8.49 -5.00
CA SER A 30 7.05 7.66 -4.83
C SER A 30 6.58 7.75 -3.38
N PRO A 31 5.27 7.90 -3.15
CA PRO A 31 4.72 7.90 -1.81
C PRO A 31 5.06 6.58 -1.12
N GLU A 32 5.41 6.65 0.16
CA GLU A 32 5.65 5.46 0.95
C GLU A 32 4.33 4.66 1.06
N PRO A 33 4.38 3.33 1.26
CA PRO A 33 3.19 2.48 1.18
C PRO A 33 2.06 2.83 2.17
N TYR A 34 2.38 3.54 3.25
CA TYR A 34 1.41 4.03 4.24
C TYR A 34 0.83 5.42 3.90
N GLU A 35 1.39 6.12 2.90
CA GLU A 35 0.92 7.42 2.42
C GLU A 35 -0.11 7.28 1.30
N VAL A 36 -0.27 6.06 0.75
CA VAL A 36 -1.27 5.75 -0.27
C VAL A 36 -2.49 5.11 0.40
N ASP A 37 -3.61 5.82 0.38
CA ASP A 37 -4.90 5.25 0.79
C ASP A 37 -5.36 4.21 -0.23
N ILE A 38 -5.06 2.95 0.06
CA ILE A 38 -5.44 1.81 -0.80
C ILE A 38 -6.97 1.63 -0.81
N ASP A 39 -7.66 2.23 0.16
CA ASP A 39 -9.12 2.23 0.30
C ASP A 39 -9.84 3.01 -0.80
N GLU A 40 -9.25 4.08 -1.35
CA GLU A 40 -9.84 4.82 -2.48
C GLU A 40 -10.03 3.91 -3.71
N ARG A 41 -9.15 2.93 -3.91
CA ARG A 41 -9.27 1.93 -4.99
C ARG A 41 -10.37 0.87 -4.75
N ARG A 42 -11.05 0.92 -3.60
CA ARG A 42 -12.08 -0.05 -3.16
C ARG A 42 -13.49 0.52 -3.24
N VAL A 43 -13.62 1.80 -3.59
CA VAL A 43 -14.91 2.43 -3.86
C VAL A 43 -15.36 1.99 -5.26
N VAL A 44 -16.49 1.29 -5.31
CA VAL A 44 -17.11 0.86 -6.58
C VAL A 44 -18.45 1.54 -6.69
N SER A 45 -18.63 2.35 -7.73
CA SER A 45 -19.92 2.89 -8.10
C SER A 45 -20.69 1.85 -8.91
N ALA A 46 -21.98 1.74 -8.64
CA ALA A 46 -22.88 0.84 -9.35
C ALA A 46 -24.12 1.59 -9.81
N TYR A 47 -24.61 1.27 -11.01
CA TYR A 47 -25.82 1.86 -11.58
C TYR A 47 -26.68 0.81 -12.28
N CYS A 48 -27.95 0.77 -11.90
CA CYS A 48 -28.95 -0.06 -12.53
C CYS A 48 -29.49 0.63 -13.79
N CYS A 49 -29.12 0.12 -14.96
CA CYS A 49 -29.60 0.62 -16.26
C CYS A 49 -31.11 0.38 -16.48
N THR A 50 -31.74 -0.51 -15.73
CA THR A 50 -33.17 -0.84 -15.88
C THR A 50 -34.07 0.09 -15.07
N CYS A 51 -33.63 0.48 -13.88
CA CYS A 51 -34.42 1.19 -12.89
C CYS A 51 -33.90 2.61 -12.61
N GLY A 52 -32.67 2.91 -13.00
CA GLY A 52 -32.02 4.20 -12.83
C GLY A 52 -31.47 4.44 -11.42
N GLU A 53 -31.42 3.41 -10.58
CA GLU A 53 -30.88 3.49 -9.22
C GLU A 53 -29.35 3.42 -9.24
N GLU A 54 -28.70 4.24 -8.43
CA GLU A 54 -27.25 4.27 -8.27
C GLU A 54 -26.86 4.05 -6.81
N THR A 55 -25.69 3.45 -6.59
CA THR A 55 -25.12 3.29 -5.26
C THR A 55 -23.59 3.34 -5.30
N THR A 56 -22.99 3.52 -4.14
CA THR A 56 -21.54 3.42 -3.92
C THR A 56 -21.27 2.31 -2.92
N LEU A 57 -20.52 1.31 -3.34
CA LEU A 57 -20.09 0.17 -2.54
C LEU A 57 -18.70 0.44 -1.98
N PHE A 58 -18.54 0.21 -0.68
CA PHE A 58 -17.26 0.28 0.03
C PHE A 58 -16.83 -1.14 0.38
N LEU A 59 -15.97 -1.73 -0.44
CA LEU A 59 -15.60 -3.15 -0.32
C LEU A 59 -14.30 -3.35 0.47
N GLU A 60 -14.25 -4.40 1.29
CA GLU A 60 -13.02 -4.80 1.98
C GLU A 60 -12.00 -5.48 1.03
N VAL A 61 -10.76 -5.65 1.48
CA VAL A 61 -9.71 -6.32 0.69
C VAL A 61 -10.10 -7.78 0.44
N GLY A 62 -10.31 -8.12 -0.83
CA GLY A 62 -10.69 -9.47 -1.25
C GLY A 62 -12.21 -9.70 -1.24
N GLU A 63 -13.00 -8.67 -0.97
CA GLU A 63 -14.46 -8.72 -1.10
C GLU A 63 -14.89 -8.35 -2.53
N ASP A 64 -15.75 -9.18 -3.10
CA ASP A 64 -16.35 -8.99 -4.43
C ASP A 64 -17.88 -9.06 -4.40
N SER A 65 -18.46 -8.82 -3.22
CA SER A 65 -19.92 -8.90 -3.00
C SER A 65 -20.68 -8.00 -3.98
N PRO A 66 -21.70 -8.54 -4.68
CA PRO A 66 -22.53 -7.75 -5.58
C PRO A 66 -23.40 -6.77 -4.78
N TRP A 67 -23.92 -5.75 -5.46
CA TRP A 67 -24.93 -4.88 -4.85
C TRP A 67 -26.20 -5.68 -4.53
N GLU A 68 -26.76 -5.51 -3.32
CA GLU A 68 -28.02 -6.15 -2.87
C GLU A 68 -29.19 -6.02 -3.87
N HIS A 69 -29.15 -5.03 -4.76
CA HIS A 69 -30.13 -4.85 -5.82
C HIS A 69 -30.06 -5.91 -6.91
N ASP A 70 -28.86 -6.40 -7.23
CA ASP A 70 -28.66 -7.50 -8.17
C ASP A 70 -29.37 -8.77 -7.68
N GLU A 71 -29.28 -9.04 -6.37
CA GLU A 71 -29.92 -10.18 -5.72
C GLU A 71 -31.45 -10.08 -5.73
N GLN A 72 -31.99 -8.87 -5.52
CA GLN A 72 -33.43 -8.61 -5.52
C GLN A 72 -34.03 -8.55 -6.94
N HIS A 73 -33.23 -8.12 -7.92
CA HIS A 73 -33.65 -7.92 -9.29
C HIS A 73 -32.68 -8.57 -10.30
N PRO A 74 -32.64 -9.91 -10.38
CA PRO A 74 -31.67 -10.64 -11.19
C PRO A 74 -31.83 -10.45 -12.71
N SER A 75 -32.91 -9.81 -13.15
CA SER A 75 -33.11 -9.43 -14.55
C SER A 75 -32.67 -8.00 -14.88
N HIS A 76 -32.24 -7.21 -13.89
CA HIS A 76 -31.75 -5.86 -14.12
C HIS A 76 -30.31 -5.90 -14.62
N MET A 77 -29.98 -4.96 -15.50
CA MET A 77 -28.61 -4.76 -15.96
C MET A 77 -27.95 -3.71 -15.08
N ILE A 78 -26.86 -4.07 -14.42
CA ILE A 78 -26.11 -3.19 -13.52
C ILE A 78 -24.72 -2.96 -14.11
N ASP A 79 -24.32 -1.69 -14.18
CA ASP A 79 -22.98 -1.26 -14.58
C ASP A 79 -22.17 -0.93 -13.32
N TYR A 80 -20.94 -1.44 -13.24
CA TYR A 80 -20.03 -1.24 -12.11
C TYR A 80 -18.74 -0.58 -12.60
N TRP A 81 -18.33 0.51 -11.97
CA TRP A 81 -17.07 1.18 -12.29
C TRP A 81 -16.35 1.70 -11.03
N ARG A 82 -15.07 2.01 -11.20
CA ARG A 82 -14.25 2.67 -10.18
C ARG A 82 -13.89 4.06 -10.67
N GLU A 83 -13.97 5.05 -9.78
CA GLU A 83 -13.50 6.39 -10.09
C GLU A 83 -11.96 6.37 -10.19
N ALA A 84 -11.42 7.05 -11.21
CA ALA A 84 -10.02 6.97 -11.63
C ALA A 84 -9.14 8.03 -10.98
#